data_AF-A0A944SHE7-F1
#
_entry.id   AF-A0A944SHE7-F1
#
_cell.length_a   1.000
_cell.length_b   1.000
_cell.length_c   1.000
_cell.angle_alpha   90.00
_cell.angle_beta   90.00
_cell.angle_gamma   90.00
#
_symmetry.space_group_name_H-M   'P 1'
#
loop_
_entity.id
_entity.type
_entity.pdbx_description
1 polymer ?
#
loop_
_entity_poly.entity_id
_entity_poly.type
_entity_poly.pdbx_seq_one_letter_code
_entity_poly.pdbx_strand_id
1 'polypeptide(L)'
;MEILRSGFDTFDMAFQGALPEKVLKTLEEGKDEAQATMKPTLVDLGPGRVAGHVLEGGKPGGYRYSFSTGPEGEIWFFKHNTDKGNWNIFVSVRSNQLVINGIEKVIEVLQERLVGFGAVVIAESVNRVDFAVDVVASEFVLDPKRFVAHPHSVTRCHAEKDGKASEDEFKPSVIWSGRTVTSVTIGKMPGRQIIVYDKRREAIKKKNLFMFDLWDIDPKDKTKHVWRVEIRAGKRHLKDVWGISTVEDLLASACDVIGKALAVIRRTGR
;
A
#
# COMPACT_ATOMS: atom_id res chain seq x y z
N MET A 1 2.25 14.38 23.12
CA MET A 1 2.17 13.69 21.82
C MET A 1 3.29 12.67 21.81
N GLU A 2 2.95 11.42 21.57
CA GLU A 2 3.86 10.28 21.65
C GLU A 2 3.81 9.51 20.33
N ILE A 3 4.97 9.12 19.80
CA ILE A 3 5.05 8.25 18.64
C ILE A 3 4.85 6.82 19.12
N LEU A 4 3.78 6.18 18.64
CA LEU A 4 3.52 4.77 18.92
C LEU A 4 4.32 3.87 17.99
N ARG A 5 4.40 4.26 16.72
CA ARG A 5 5.01 3.45 15.67
C ARG A 5 5.49 4.31 14.52
N SER A 6 6.58 3.91 13.88
CA SER A 6 6.98 4.39 12.56
C SER A 6 7.53 3.26 11.71
N GLY A 7 7.20 3.20 10.43
CA GLY A 7 7.72 2.17 9.53
C GLY A 7 7.00 2.09 8.19
N PHE A 8 7.43 1.17 7.33
CA PHE A 8 6.74 0.89 6.08
C PHE A 8 5.32 0.36 6.32
N ASP A 9 4.39 0.74 5.46
CA ASP A 9 2.97 0.41 5.55
C ASP A 9 2.43 -0.26 4.28
N THR A 10 3.03 -0.01 3.12
CA THR A 10 2.70 -0.69 1.87
C THR A 10 3.94 -0.76 1.00
N PHE A 11 4.10 -1.88 0.30
CA PHE A 11 5.19 -2.10 -0.64
C PHE A 11 4.67 -2.84 -1.88
N ASP A 12 4.76 -2.19 -3.03
CA ASP A 12 4.34 -2.77 -4.30
C ASP A 12 5.53 -2.91 -5.25
N MET A 13 5.61 -4.07 -5.91
CA MET A 13 6.65 -4.37 -6.90
C MET A 13 6.06 -5.01 -8.15
N ALA A 14 6.69 -4.73 -9.29
CA ALA A 14 6.50 -5.48 -10.52
C ALA A 14 7.76 -6.30 -10.82
N PHE A 15 7.59 -7.45 -11.46
CA PHE A 15 8.69 -8.26 -11.98
C PHE A 15 8.48 -8.50 -13.48
N GLN A 16 9.55 -8.25 -14.23
CA GLN A 16 9.68 -8.64 -15.62
C GLN A 16 10.05 -10.12 -15.64
N GLY A 17 9.24 -10.93 -16.31
CA GLY A 17 9.34 -12.36 -16.20
C GLY A 17 8.03 -13.05 -16.54
N ALA A 18 7.99 -14.37 -16.39
CA ALA A 18 6.78 -15.15 -16.65
C ALA A 18 6.68 -16.37 -15.75
N LEU A 19 5.44 -16.79 -15.51
CA LEU A 19 5.14 -18.08 -14.90
C LEU A 19 5.16 -19.19 -15.95
N PRO A 20 5.47 -20.44 -15.55
CA PRO A 20 5.30 -21.60 -16.42
C PRO A 20 3.82 -21.78 -16.82
N GLU A 21 3.58 -22.28 -18.03
CA GLU A 21 2.22 -22.49 -18.56
C GLU A 21 1.37 -23.38 -17.66
N LYS A 22 1.97 -24.41 -17.06
CA LYS A 22 1.29 -25.28 -16.08
C LYS A 22 0.72 -24.49 -14.90
N VAL A 23 1.46 -23.50 -14.39
CA VAL A 23 1.03 -22.67 -13.26
C VAL A 23 -0.07 -21.70 -13.70
N LEU A 24 0.02 -21.14 -14.90
CA LEU A 24 -1.06 -20.32 -15.47
C LEU A 24 -2.35 -21.11 -15.65
N LYS A 25 -2.26 -22.39 -16.01
CA LYS A 25 -3.42 -23.28 -16.10
C LYS A 25 -4.09 -23.49 -14.74
N THR A 26 -3.30 -23.76 -13.68
CA THR A 26 -3.82 -23.87 -12.31
C THR A 26 -4.48 -22.56 -11.84
N LEU A 27 -3.92 -21.41 -12.21
CA LEU A 27 -4.52 -20.10 -11.92
C LEU A 27 -5.84 -19.89 -12.66
N GLU A 28 -5.96 -20.36 -13.92
CA GLU A 28 -7.22 -20.30 -14.66
C GLU A 28 -8.28 -21.20 -14.03
N GLU A 29 -7.96 -22.46 -13.78
CA GLU A 29 -8.87 -23.42 -13.14
C GLU A 29 -9.36 -22.90 -11.77
N GLY A 30 -8.44 -22.40 -10.94
CA GLY A 30 -8.79 -21.82 -9.65
C GLY A 30 -9.65 -20.55 -9.76
N LYS A 31 -9.43 -19.73 -10.79
CA LYS A 31 -10.25 -18.54 -11.04
C LYS A 31 -11.65 -18.92 -11.51
N ASP A 32 -11.78 -19.87 -12.43
CA ASP A 32 -13.07 -20.35 -12.93
C ASP A 32 -13.91 -20.92 -11.78
N GLU A 33 -13.29 -21.70 -10.89
CA GLU A 33 -13.94 -22.20 -9.67
C GLU A 33 -14.32 -21.07 -8.71
N ALA A 34 -13.45 -20.07 -8.54
CA ALA A 34 -13.73 -18.94 -7.66
C ALA A 34 -14.91 -18.11 -8.17
N GLN A 35 -15.03 -17.94 -9.48
CA GLN A 35 -16.15 -17.28 -10.12
C GLN A 35 -17.44 -18.10 -10.01
N ALA A 36 -17.38 -19.41 -10.25
CA ALA A 36 -18.53 -20.29 -10.15
C ALA A 36 -19.11 -20.37 -8.73
N THR A 37 -18.24 -20.38 -7.72
CA THR A 37 -18.63 -20.49 -6.30
C THR A 37 -18.80 -19.14 -5.60
N MET A 38 -18.40 -18.04 -6.26
CA MET A 38 -18.32 -16.68 -5.71
C MET A 38 -17.50 -16.62 -4.41
N LYS A 39 -16.45 -17.45 -4.32
CA LYS A 39 -15.57 -17.56 -3.15
C LYS A 39 -14.12 -17.75 -3.60
N PRO A 40 -13.13 -17.25 -2.86
CA PRO A 40 -11.73 -17.55 -3.15
C PRO A 40 -11.43 -19.06 -3.10
N THR A 41 -10.71 -19.57 -4.08
CA THR A 41 -10.38 -21.00 -4.22
C THR A 41 -8.96 -21.28 -3.75
N LEU A 42 -8.80 -22.22 -2.81
CA LEU A 42 -7.49 -22.64 -2.31
C LEU A 42 -6.77 -23.49 -3.37
N VAL A 43 -5.54 -23.11 -3.73
CA VAL A 43 -4.68 -23.84 -4.66
C VAL A 43 -3.22 -23.85 -4.19
N ASP A 44 -2.46 -24.82 -4.69
CA ASP A 44 -1.00 -24.86 -4.57
C ASP A 44 -0.36 -24.48 -5.90
N LEU A 45 0.47 -23.43 -5.91
CA LEU A 45 1.13 -22.95 -7.13
C LEU A 45 2.59 -23.40 -7.23
N GLY A 46 2.97 -23.80 -8.44
CA GLY A 46 4.36 -24.08 -8.82
C GLY A 46 4.98 -25.31 -8.15
N PRO A 47 6.26 -25.57 -8.42
CA PRO A 47 6.99 -26.71 -7.85
C PRO A 47 7.14 -26.61 -6.32
N GLY A 48 7.17 -25.39 -5.77
CA GLY A 48 7.27 -25.15 -4.32
C GLY A 48 5.95 -25.30 -3.58
N ARG A 49 4.85 -25.64 -4.27
CA ARG A 49 3.49 -25.79 -3.69
C ARG A 49 3.11 -24.60 -2.80
N VAL A 50 3.27 -23.40 -3.34
CA VAL A 50 2.92 -22.18 -2.61
C VAL A 50 1.39 -22.15 -2.45
N ALA A 51 0.93 -22.43 -1.24
CA ALA A 51 -0.49 -22.44 -0.91
C ALA A 51 -1.06 -21.02 -0.82
N GLY A 52 -2.26 -20.83 -1.36
CA GLY A 52 -2.98 -19.57 -1.28
C GLY A 52 -4.29 -19.61 -2.05
N HIS A 53 -5.00 -18.49 -2.05
CA HIS A 53 -6.33 -18.40 -2.64
C HIS A 53 -6.31 -17.63 -3.95
N VAL A 54 -6.81 -18.23 -5.03
CA VAL A 54 -7.14 -17.53 -6.27
C VAL A 54 -8.46 -16.79 -6.08
N LEU A 55 -8.49 -15.52 -6.48
CA LEU A 55 -9.69 -14.68 -6.43
C LEU A 55 -10.45 -14.73 -7.76
N GLU A 56 -11.72 -14.35 -7.73
CA GLU A 56 -12.62 -14.32 -8.90
C GLU A 56 -12.15 -13.43 -10.06
N GLY A 57 -11.20 -12.52 -9.80
CA GLY A 57 -10.81 -11.47 -10.73
C GLY A 57 -9.34 -11.10 -10.65
N GLY A 58 -8.93 -10.33 -11.65
CA GLY A 58 -7.61 -9.75 -11.74
C GLY A 58 -7.56 -8.28 -11.31
N LYS A 59 -6.47 -7.61 -11.67
CA LYS A 59 -6.21 -6.19 -11.38
C LYS A 59 -6.10 -5.41 -12.69
N PRO A 60 -6.52 -4.13 -12.74
CA PRO A 60 -6.26 -3.27 -13.89
C PRO A 60 -4.78 -3.25 -14.30
N GLY A 61 -4.53 -3.11 -15.60
CA GLY A 61 -3.19 -3.23 -16.19
C GLY A 61 -2.90 -4.59 -16.84
N GLY A 62 -3.94 -5.37 -17.15
CA GLY A 62 -3.84 -6.63 -17.89
C GLY A 62 -3.58 -7.86 -17.03
N TYR A 63 -3.59 -7.73 -15.69
CA TYR A 63 -3.47 -8.87 -14.79
C TYR A 63 -4.79 -9.64 -14.79
N ARG A 64 -4.76 -10.91 -15.22
CA ARG A 64 -5.95 -11.77 -15.32
C ARG A 64 -6.27 -12.46 -13.99
N TYR A 65 -5.24 -12.71 -13.19
CA TYR A 65 -5.33 -13.50 -11.96
C TYR A 65 -4.87 -12.68 -10.76
N SER A 66 -5.52 -12.90 -9.62
CA SER A 66 -5.07 -12.45 -8.31
C SER A 66 -4.97 -13.65 -7.37
N PHE A 67 -3.88 -13.74 -6.62
CA PHE A 67 -3.57 -14.85 -5.72
C PHE A 67 -3.12 -14.31 -4.36
N SER A 68 -3.86 -14.64 -3.31
CA SER A 68 -3.60 -14.16 -1.94
C SER A 68 -3.00 -15.26 -1.09
N THR A 69 -1.82 -15.04 -0.51
CA THR A 69 -1.17 -16.00 0.41
C THR A 69 -1.75 -15.96 1.84
N GLY A 70 -2.82 -15.20 2.05
CA GLY A 70 -3.58 -15.15 3.30
C GLY A 70 -3.70 -13.73 3.86
N PRO A 71 -4.48 -13.50 4.94
CA PRO A 71 -4.71 -12.17 5.50
C PRO A 71 -3.42 -11.48 5.95
N GLU A 72 -2.50 -12.27 6.49
CA GLU A 72 -1.18 -11.82 6.90
C GLU A 72 -0.19 -11.83 5.75
N GLY A 73 -0.50 -12.37 4.57
CA GLY A 73 0.43 -12.43 3.45
C GLY A 73 0.27 -11.28 2.45
N GLU A 74 0.88 -11.49 1.29
CA GLU A 74 0.87 -10.64 0.12
C GLU A 74 -0.24 -11.03 -0.89
N ILE A 75 -0.55 -10.11 -1.80
CA ILE A 75 -1.39 -10.42 -2.96
C ILE A 75 -0.52 -10.34 -4.21
N TRP A 76 -0.44 -11.45 -4.92
CA TRP A 76 0.19 -11.57 -6.22
C TRP A 76 -0.82 -11.37 -7.34
N PHE A 77 -0.37 -10.80 -8.43
CA PHE A 77 -1.16 -10.57 -9.64
C PHE A 77 -0.37 -11.03 -10.85
N PHE A 78 -1.02 -11.80 -11.71
CA PHE A 78 -0.38 -12.43 -12.85
C PHE A 78 -1.13 -12.12 -14.14
N LYS A 79 -0.39 -11.82 -15.21
CA LYS A 79 -0.91 -11.78 -16.57
C LYS A 79 -0.95 -13.18 -17.16
N HIS A 80 -1.88 -13.43 -18.07
CA HIS A 80 -1.87 -14.64 -18.89
C HIS A 80 -0.92 -14.45 -20.07
N ASN A 81 0.38 -14.54 -19.79
CA ASN A 81 1.45 -14.36 -20.77
C ASN A 81 2.71 -15.13 -20.31
N THR A 82 3.31 -15.88 -21.22
CA THR A 82 4.50 -16.70 -21.00
C THR A 82 5.79 -16.04 -21.50
N ASP A 83 5.71 -14.90 -22.20
CA ASP A 83 6.86 -14.13 -22.64
C ASP A 83 7.53 -13.44 -21.45
N LYS A 84 8.73 -13.93 -21.11
CA LYS A 84 9.57 -13.46 -20.00
C LYS A 84 10.03 -12.01 -20.18
N GLY A 85 10.04 -11.49 -21.41
CA GLY A 85 10.37 -10.10 -21.70
C GLY A 85 9.33 -9.10 -21.22
N ASN A 86 8.16 -9.54 -20.77
CA ASN A 86 7.08 -8.67 -20.30
C ASN A 86 7.00 -8.56 -18.77
N TRP A 87 6.44 -7.45 -18.29
CA TRP A 87 6.06 -7.25 -16.89
C TRP A 87 4.75 -7.99 -16.60
N ASN A 88 4.86 -9.29 -16.29
CA ASN A 88 3.70 -10.18 -16.10
C ASN A 88 3.35 -10.44 -14.64
N ILE A 89 4.25 -10.15 -13.71
CA ILE A 89 4.10 -10.46 -12.30
C ILE A 89 4.10 -9.14 -11.51
N PHE A 90 3.17 -9.02 -10.57
CA PHE A 90 3.09 -7.89 -9.66
C PHE A 90 2.70 -8.38 -8.28
N VAL A 91 3.23 -7.75 -7.25
CA VAL A 91 2.90 -8.07 -5.86
C VAL A 91 2.59 -6.80 -5.08
N SER A 92 1.61 -6.90 -4.20
CA SER A 92 1.29 -5.88 -3.22
C SER A 92 1.39 -6.49 -1.82
N VAL A 93 2.30 -5.94 -1.01
CA VAL A 93 2.54 -6.36 0.36
C VAL A 93 1.78 -5.44 1.31
N ARG A 94 0.99 -6.05 2.20
CA ARG A 94 0.18 -5.35 3.20
C ARG A 94 1.00 -4.95 4.42
N SER A 95 0.50 -3.95 5.14
CA SER A 95 1.12 -3.37 6.33
C SER A 95 1.56 -4.41 7.37
N ASN A 96 0.75 -5.44 7.61
CA ASN A 96 1.01 -6.42 8.67
C ASN A 96 2.35 -7.15 8.48
N GLN A 97 2.69 -7.58 7.26
CA GLN A 97 3.99 -8.19 6.96
C GLN A 97 5.14 -7.24 7.24
N LEU A 98 5.00 -6.01 6.77
CA LEU A 98 6.04 -4.99 6.90
C LEU A 98 6.26 -4.60 8.36
N VAL A 99 5.20 -4.63 9.19
CA VAL A 99 5.31 -4.39 10.63
C VAL A 99 6.03 -5.54 11.33
N ILE A 100 5.65 -6.78 11.04
CA ILE A 100 6.14 -7.95 11.77
C ILE A 100 7.58 -8.29 11.37
N ASN A 101 7.86 -8.30 10.07
CA ASN A 101 9.11 -8.85 9.52
C ASN A 101 10.11 -7.78 9.08
N GLY A 102 9.66 -6.54 8.88
CA GLY A 102 10.48 -5.51 8.23
C GLY A 102 10.61 -5.72 6.71
N ILE A 103 11.08 -4.70 6.00
CA ILE A 103 11.09 -4.71 4.53
C ILE A 103 12.09 -5.71 3.94
N GLU A 104 13.27 -5.86 4.54
CA GLU A 104 14.33 -6.76 4.06
C GLU A 104 13.86 -8.21 4.08
N LYS A 105 13.28 -8.65 5.21
CA LYS A 105 12.76 -10.01 5.32
C LYS A 105 11.57 -10.26 4.39
N VAL A 106 10.72 -9.25 4.19
CA VAL A 106 9.64 -9.31 3.20
C VAL A 106 10.21 -9.55 1.80
N ILE A 107 11.26 -8.84 1.40
CA ILE A 107 11.90 -9.02 0.09
C ILE A 107 12.42 -10.46 -0.07
N GLU A 108 13.10 -11.01 0.94
CA GLU A 108 13.56 -12.41 0.91
C GLU A 108 12.39 -13.38 0.69
N VAL A 109 11.29 -13.19 1.42
CA VAL A 109 10.07 -14.01 1.27
C VAL A 109 9.51 -13.88 -0.14
N LEU A 110 9.47 -12.68 -0.72
CA LEU A 110 9.01 -12.49 -2.10
C LEU A 110 9.88 -13.25 -3.11
N GLN A 111 11.20 -13.26 -2.92
CA GLN A 111 12.12 -14.03 -3.77
C GLN A 111 11.89 -15.54 -3.63
N GLU A 112 11.76 -16.04 -2.41
CA GLU A 112 11.42 -17.45 -2.15
C GLU A 112 10.09 -17.84 -2.80
N ARG A 113 9.09 -16.96 -2.77
CA ARG A 113 7.79 -17.18 -3.42
C ARG A 113 7.91 -17.26 -4.93
N LEU A 114 8.69 -16.37 -5.55
CA LEU A 114 8.96 -16.41 -6.99
C LEU A 114 9.61 -17.74 -7.41
N VAL A 115 10.60 -18.22 -6.64
CA VAL A 115 11.20 -19.54 -6.84
C VAL A 115 10.16 -20.64 -6.65
N GLY A 116 9.34 -20.55 -5.60
CA GLY A 116 8.28 -21.52 -5.31
C GLY A 116 7.22 -21.62 -6.40
N PHE A 117 6.88 -20.50 -7.05
CA PHE A 117 6.02 -20.47 -8.24
C PHE A 117 6.69 -21.08 -9.48
N GLY A 118 8.01 -21.24 -9.48
CA GLY A 118 8.79 -21.59 -10.66
C GLY A 118 8.85 -20.43 -11.67
N ALA A 119 8.70 -19.19 -11.20
CA ALA A 119 8.76 -18.01 -12.05
C ALA A 119 10.18 -17.81 -12.60
N VAL A 120 10.27 -17.37 -13.84
CA VAL A 120 11.54 -16.83 -14.38
C VAL A 120 11.45 -15.32 -14.34
N VAL A 121 12.35 -14.70 -13.57
CA VAL A 121 12.43 -13.24 -13.40
C VAL A 121 13.71 -12.72 -14.04
N ILE A 122 13.57 -11.66 -14.83
CA ILE A 122 14.67 -10.98 -15.54
C ILE A 122 15.02 -9.66 -14.85
N ALA A 123 14.02 -8.93 -14.40
CA ALA A 123 14.19 -7.64 -13.75
C ALA A 123 13.05 -7.36 -12.77
N GLU A 124 13.27 -6.40 -11.89
CA GLU A 124 12.31 -5.93 -10.91
C GLU A 124 12.13 -4.41 -11.01
N SER A 125 10.97 -3.93 -10.56
CA SER A 125 10.66 -2.51 -10.47
C SER A 125 9.84 -2.25 -9.22
N VAL A 126 10.35 -1.39 -8.34
CA VAL A 126 9.56 -0.84 -7.23
C VAL A 126 8.52 0.11 -7.80
N ASN A 127 7.26 -0.10 -7.43
CA ASN A 127 6.12 0.65 -7.96
C ASN A 127 5.51 1.58 -6.93
N ARG A 128 5.58 1.23 -5.65
CA ARG A 128 5.06 2.05 -4.56
C ARG A 128 5.71 1.67 -3.25
N VAL A 129 5.97 2.68 -2.43
CA VAL A 129 6.39 2.53 -1.04
C VAL A 129 5.61 3.53 -0.20
N ASP A 130 4.97 3.07 0.87
CA ASP A 130 4.30 3.91 1.83
C ASP A 130 5.00 3.81 3.19
N PHE A 131 5.24 4.95 3.83
CA PHE A 131 5.78 5.05 5.19
C PHE A 131 4.75 5.71 6.10
N ALA A 132 4.50 5.11 7.26
CA ALA A 132 3.51 5.58 8.21
C ALA A 132 4.12 5.86 9.58
N VAL A 133 3.66 6.93 10.22
CA VAL A 133 3.93 7.25 11.61
C VAL A 133 2.59 7.36 12.35
N ASP A 134 2.41 6.54 13.38
CA ASP A 134 1.27 6.55 14.28
C ASP A 134 1.61 7.31 15.55
N VAL A 135 0.72 8.21 15.95
CA VAL A 135 0.94 9.12 17.09
C VAL A 135 -0.30 9.21 17.96
N VAL A 136 -0.13 9.15 19.28
CA VAL A 136 -1.20 9.52 20.22
C VAL A 136 -1.24 11.03 20.34
N ALA A 137 -2.38 11.60 19.97
CA ALA A 137 -2.65 13.02 20.07
C ALA A 137 -4.15 13.25 20.38
N SER A 138 -4.51 13.07 21.66
CA SER A 138 -5.90 13.08 22.13
C SER A 138 -6.60 14.43 21.98
N GLU A 139 -5.88 15.52 22.11
CA GLU A 139 -6.42 16.89 21.96
C GLU A 139 -6.22 17.44 20.55
N PHE A 140 -5.61 16.66 19.63
CA PHE A 140 -5.36 17.13 18.28
C PHE A 140 -6.64 17.14 17.47
N VAL A 141 -6.93 18.31 16.88
CA VAL A 141 -7.99 18.50 15.90
C VAL A 141 -7.35 18.74 14.55
N LEU A 142 -7.69 17.91 13.58
CA LEU A 142 -7.21 18.06 12.21
C LEU A 142 -7.85 19.29 11.57
N ASP A 143 -7.05 20.31 11.32
CA ASP A 143 -7.47 21.54 10.66
C ASP A 143 -6.86 21.62 9.25
N PRO A 144 -7.67 21.46 8.19
CA PRO A 144 -7.19 21.51 6.81
C PRO A 144 -6.58 22.87 6.44
N LYS A 145 -6.93 23.95 7.15
CA LYS A 145 -6.38 25.29 6.89
C LYS A 145 -4.91 25.43 7.29
N ARG A 146 -4.40 24.51 8.11
CA ARG A 146 -3.00 24.49 8.55
C ARG A 146 -2.07 23.79 7.56
N PHE A 147 -2.60 23.25 6.47
CA PHE A 147 -1.82 22.66 5.39
C PHE A 147 -1.61 23.69 4.29
N VAL A 148 -0.34 24.09 4.08
CA VAL A 148 0.05 24.97 2.98
C VAL A 148 0.52 24.10 1.83
N ALA A 149 -0.25 24.09 0.74
CA ALA A 149 0.20 23.58 -0.55
C ALA A 149 0.64 24.75 -1.45
N HIS A 150 1.44 24.49 -2.49
CA HIS A 150 2.04 25.51 -3.37
C HIS A 150 1.00 26.52 -3.93
N PRO A 151 1.30 27.79 -4.25
CA PRO A 151 0.31 28.84 -4.59
C PRO A 151 -0.70 28.55 -5.71
N HIS A 152 -0.47 27.54 -6.56
CA HIS A 152 -1.46 27.08 -7.55
C HIS A 152 -2.51 26.10 -6.99
N SER A 153 -2.44 25.77 -5.69
CA SER A 153 -3.33 24.84 -5.00
C SER A 153 -4.61 25.54 -4.57
N VAL A 154 -5.73 25.26 -5.23
CA VAL A 154 -7.05 25.70 -4.74
C VAL A 154 -7.56 24.72 -3.68
N THR A 155 -7.57 25.12 -2.41
CA THR A 155 -8.21 24.36 -1.34
C THR A 155 -9.73 24.34 -1.55
N ARG A 156 -10.30 23.22 -2.01
CA ARG A 156 -11.76 22.98 -1.95
C ARG A 156 -12.05 21.73 -1.14
N CYS A 157 -12.90 21.89 -0.12
CA CYS A 157 -13.48 20.80 0.65
C CYS A 157 -14.40 19.98 -0.26
N HIS A 158 -14.04 18.73 -0.55
CA HIS A 158 -14.97 17.76 -1.10
C HIS A 158 -15.70 17.07 0.05
N ALA A 159 -16.92 17.52 0.33
CA ALA A 159 -17.89 16.66 1.00
C ALA A 159 -18.16 15.48 0.06
N GLU A 160 -17.97 14.25 0.55
CA GLU A 160 -18.29 13.04 -0.22
C GLU A 160 -19.72 13.13 -0.75
N LYS A 161 -19.87 13.07 -2.08
CA LYS A 161 -21.02 12.43 -2.73
C LYS A 161 -20.68 11.74 -4.05
N ASP A 162 -19.69 12.21 -4.81
CA ASP A 162 -19.26 11.52 -6.03
C ASP A 162 -17.73 11.55 -6.16
N GLY A 163 -17.12 10.36 -6.08
CA GLY A 163 -15.68 10.12 -5.96
C GLY A 163 -14.85 10.45 -7.20
N LYS A 164 -14.84 11.70 -7.65
CA LYS A 164 -13.83 12.20 -8.60
C LYS A 164 -12.81 13.04 -7.84
N ALA A 165 -11.58 12.52 -7.73
CA ALA A 165 -10.43 13.28 -7.26
C ALA A 165 -10.21 14.48 -8.17
N SER A 166 -9.82 15.63 -7.59
CA SER A 166 -9.54 16.83 -8.38
C SER A 166 -8.37 16.58 -9.33
N GLU A 167 -8.40 17.15 -10.54
CA GLU A 167 -7.34 16.98 -11.55
C GLU A 167 -5.99 17.57 -11.12
N ASP A 168 -6.01 18.50 -10.17
CA ASP A 168 -4.83 19.18 -9.66
C ASP A 168 -4.16 18.38 -8.53
N GLU A 169 -2.89 18.04 -8.75
CA GLU A 169 -2.06 17.24 -7.85
C GLU A 169 -1.85 17.89 -6.48
N PHE A 170 -1.97 19.21 -6.38
CA PHE A 170 -1.64 19.94 -5.16
C PHE A 170 -2.86 20.37 -4.34
N LYS A 171 -4.08 20.09 -4.82
CA LYS A 171 -5.30 20.39 -4.04
C LYS A 171 -5.52 19.34 -2.95
N PRO A 172 -5.61 19.74 -1.67
CA PRO A 172 -5.91 18.80 -0.60
C PRO A 172 -7.34 18.26 -0.74
N SER A 173 -7.51 16.94 -0.64
CA SER A 173 -8.82 16.32 -0.41
C SER A 173 -9.04 16.14 1.09
N VAL A 174 -10.26 16.41 1.55
CA VAL A 174 -10.61 16.49 2.97
C VAL A 174 -11.83 15.61 3.22
N ILE A 175 -11.73 14.66 4.14
CA ILE A 175 -12.85 13.79 4.53
C ILE A 175 -13.44 14.30 5.85
N TRP A 176 -14.75 14.45 5.86
CA TRP A 176 -15.51 14.93 7.01
C TRP A 176 -16.32 13.79 7.64
N SER A 177 -16.47 13.83 8.96
CA SER A 177 -17.46 13.06 9.71
C SER A 177 -18.27 14.03 10.56
N GLY A 178 -19.49 14.35 10.14
CA GLY A 178 -20.27 15.41 10.77
C GLY A 178 -19.55 16.76 10.64
N ARG A 179 -19.22 17.40 11.77
CA ARG A 179 -18.54 18.72 11.81
C ARG A 179 -17.03 18.64 11.96
N THR A 180 -16.45 17.44 12.04
CA THR A 180 -15.02 17.22 12.24
C THR A 180 -14.36 16.65 11.00
N VAL A 181 -13.14 17.09 10.71
CA VAL A 181 -12.30 16.53 9.65
C VAL A 181 -11.59 15.29 10.19
N THR A 182 -11.68 14.17 9.46
CA THR A 182 -11.09 12.89 9.85
C THR A 182 -9.92 12.48 8.97
N SER A 183 -9.75 13.10 7.80
CA SER A 183 -8.61 12.88 6.91
C SER A 183 -8.33 14.11 6.06
N VAL A 184 -7.06 14.39 5.84
CA VAL A 184 -6.56 15.32 4.83
C VAL A 184 -5.53 14.58 3.99
N THR A 185 -5.68 14.62 2.67
CA THR A 185 -4.75 14.04 1.70
C THR A 185 -4.24 15.12 0.77
N ILE A 186 -2.93 15.17 0.54
CA ILE A 186 -2.26 16.13 -0.35
C ILE A 186 -1.43 15.32 -1.35
N GLY A 187 -1.49 15.66 -2.64
CA GLY A 187 -0.80 14.87 -3.66
C GLY A 187 -1.66 13.72 -4.21
N LYS A 188 -1.20 13.13 -5.32
CA LYS A 188 -1.89 12.03 -6.01
C LYS A 188 -0.92 10.96 -6.47
N MET A 189 -1.40 9.71 -6.50
CA MET A 189 -0.69 8.60 -7.14
C MET A 189 -0.81 8.72 -8.67
N PRO A 190 0.19 8.29 -9.46
CA PRO A 190 1.43 7.58 -9.07
C PRO A 190 2.61 8.51 -8.74
N GLY A 191 2.36 9.78 -8.42
CA GLY A 191 3.35 10.73 -7.92
C GLY A 191 3.61 10.55 -6.43
N ARG A 192 3.61 11.64 -5.67
CA ARG A 192 3.73 11.61 -4.20
C ARG A 192 2.38 11.98 -3.58
N GLN A 193 2.02 11.30 -2.50
CA GLN A 193 0.83 11.61 -1.71
C GLN A 193 1.14 11.57 -0.22
N ILE A 194 0.56 12.49 0.55
CA ILE A 194 0.71 12.55 2.00
C ILE A 194 -0.68 12.61 2.61
N ILE A 195 -0.93 11.79 3.63
CA ILE A 195 -2.23 11.63 4.27
C ILE A 195 -2.06 11.82 5.76
N VAL A 196 -2.91 12.64 6.37
CA VAL A 196 -3.05 12.74 7.82
C VAL A 196 -4.48 12.38 8.18
N TYR A 197 -4.69 11.36 9.00
CA TYR A 197 -6.05 10.89 9.29
C TYR A 197 -6.20 10.20 10.65
N ASP A 198 -7.43 10.11 11.13
CA ASP A 198 -7.80 9.41 12.38
C ASP A 198 -7.73 7.89 12.15
N LYS A 199 -6.59 7.31 12.54
CA LYS A 199 -6.27 5.91 12.33
C LYS A 199 -7.01 5.00 13.30
N ARG A 200 -7.26 5.45 14.53
CA ARG A 200 -8.09 4.71 15.50
C ARG A 200 -9.49 4.49 14.95
N ARG A 201 -10.12 5.56 14.45
CA ARG A 201 -11.46 5.48 13.85
C ARG A 201 -11.48 4.56 12.63
N GLU A 202 -10.45 4.63 11.78
CA GLU A 202 -10.31 3.74 10.62
C GLU A 202 -10.18 2.27 11.04
N ALA A 203 -9.34 1.97 12.04
CA ALA A 203 -9.14 0.62 12.57
C ALA A 203 -10.44 0.04 13.14
N ILE A 204 -11.22 0.82 13.89
CA ILE A 204 -12.54 0.40 14.40
C ILE A 204 -13.51 0.14 13.24
N LYS A 205 -13.61 1.08 12.29
CA LYS A 205 -14.53 0.96 11.14
C LYS A 205 -14.23 -0.28 10.30
N LYS A 206 -12.95 -0.60 10.08
CA LYS A 206 -12.51 -1.77 9.32
C LYS A 206 -12.40 -3.05 10.16
N LYS A 207 -12.71 -2.99 11.46
CA LYS A 207 -12.55 -4.10 12.41
C LYS A 207 -11.12 -4.68 12.42
N ASN A 208 -10.12 -3.83 12.21
CA ASN A 208 -8.71 -4.22 12.22
C ASN A 208 -8.17 -4.16 13.66
N LEU A 209 -8.48 -5.20 14.45
CA LEU A 209 -8.09 -5.26 15.87
C LEU A 209 -6.58 -5.35 16.07
N PHE A 210 -5.85 -5.94 15.13
CA PHE A 210 -4.40 -6.07 15.16
C PHE A 210 -3.66 -4.73 15.39
N MET A 211 -4.22 -3.61 14.90
CA MET A 211 -3.63 -2.28 15.14
C MET A 211 -3.65 -1.88 16.62
N PHE A 212 -4.66 -2.30 17.39
CA PHE A 212 -4.76 -1.99 18.81
C PHE A 212 -3.75 -2.78 19.64
N ASP A 213 -3.51 -4.05 19.26
CA ASP A 213 -2.46 -4.88 19.85
C ASP A 213 -1.08 -4.26 19.58
N LEU A 214 -0.83 -3.78 18.36
CA LEU A 214 0.41 -3.10 18.00
C LEU A 214 0.67 -1.81 18.76
N TRP A 215 -0.38 -1.06 19.12
CA TRP A 215 -0.26 0.19 19.84
C TRP A 215 -0.23 0.01 21.36
N ASP A 216 -0.53 -1.19 21.86
CA ASP A 216 -0.81 -1.46 23.27
C ASP A 216 -1.90 -0.52 23.83
N ILE A 217 -3.02 -0.43 23.10
CA ILE A 217 -4.17 0.42 23.45
C ILE A 217 -5.44 -0.42 23.48
N ASP A 218 -6.21 -0.34 24.57
CA ASP A 218 -7.56 -0.91 24.62
C ASP A 218 -8.45 -0.20 23.58
N PRO A 219 -9.08 -0.93 22.63
CA PRO A 219 -10.03 -0.36 21.68
C PRO A 219 -11.17 0.44 22.32
N LYS A 220 -11.52 0.12 23.58
CA LYS A 220 -12.56 0.78 24.37
C LYS A 220 -12.08 2.06 25.04
N ASP A 221 -10.77 2.28 25.15
CA ASP A 221 -10.21 3.53 25.65
C ASP A 221 -10.50 4.64 24.64
N LYS A 222 -11.38 5.56 25.04
CA LYS A 222 -11.79 6.72 24.23
C LYS A 222 -10.90 7.94 24.50
N THR A 223 -10.03 7.87 25.51
CA THR A 223 -9.13 8.97 25.87
C THR A 223 -7.91 9.03 24.96
N LYS A 224 -7.51 7.91 24.35
CA LYS A 224 -6.42 7.84 23.39
C LYS A 224 -6.94 8.00 21.96
N HIS A 225 -6.53 9.07 21.27
CA HIS A 225 -6.77 9.23 19.83
C HIS A 225 -5.48 9.00 19.05
N VAL A 226 -5.51 8.02 18.14
CA VAL A 226 -4.37 7.68 17.30
C VAL A 226 -4.57 8.29 15.92
N TRP A 227 -3.63 9.16 15.54
CA TRP A 227 -3.55 9.75 14.22
C TRP A 227 -2.41 9.11 13.44
N ARG A 228 -2.57 8.94 12.14
CA ARG A 228 -1.51 8.48 11.24
C ARG A 228 -1.12 9.59 10.28
N VAL A 229 0.19 9.81 10.15
CA VAL A 229 0.78 10.51 9.01
C VAL A 229 1.37 9.46 8.09
N GLU A 230 0.86 9.39 6.87
CA GLU A 230 1.28 8.43 5.85
C GLU A 230 1.85 9.15 4.64
N ILE A 231 3.05 8.78 4.24
CA ILE A 231 3.76 9.31 3.08
C ILE A 231 3.85 8.21 2.05
N ARG A 232 3.26 8.45 0.89
CA ARG A 232 3.19 7.52 -0.22
C ARG A 232 4.04 8.02 -1.37
N ALA A 233 4.97 7.19 -1.81
CA ALA A 233 5.80 7.42 -2.98
C ALA A 233 5.42 6.40 -4.05
N GLY A 234 4.77 6.86 -5.12
CA GLY A 234 4.48 6.05 -6.29
C GLY A 234 5.61 6.07 -7.31
N LYS A 235 5.49 5.19 -8.31
CA LYS A 235 6.50 4.95 -9.35
C LYS A 235 7.09 6.22 -9.97
N ARG A 236 6.28 7.25 -10.27
CA ARG A 236 6.81 8.50 -10.87
C ARG A 236 7.68 9.25 -9.87
N HIS A 237 7.28 9.33 -8.61
CA HIS A 237 8.09 10.00 -7.60
C HIS A 237 9.39 9.24 -7.34
N LEU A 238 9.30 7.91 -7.16
CA LEU A 238 10.45 7.06 -6.92
C LEU A 238 11.46 7.15 -8.08
N LYS A 239 10.99 6.97 -9.32
CA LYS A 239 11.88 6.94 -10.48
C LYS A 239 12.35 8.33 -10.92
N ASP A 240 11.41 9.26 -11.14
CA ASP A 240 11.72 10.51 -11.84
C ASP A 240 12.35 11.56 -10.91
N VAL A 241 12.09 11.47 -9.59
CA VAL A 241 12.65 12.42 -8.60
C VAL A 241 13.83 11.82 -7.85
N TRP A 242 13.79 10.53 -7.55
CA TRP A 242 14.79 9.87 -6.69
C TRP A 242 15.68 8.86 -7.40
N GLY A 243 15.40 8.51 -8.66
CA GLY A 243 16.15 7.49 -9.39
C GLY A 243 15.94 6.06 -8.87
N ILE A 244 14.97 5.83 -7.99
CA ILE A 244 14.73 4.53 -7.35
C ILE A 244 13.86 3.68 -8.26
N SER A 245 14.43 2.58 -8.75
CA SER A 245 13.69 1.59 -9.54
C SER A 245 13.84 0.17 -9.01
N THR A 246 14.94 -0.18 -8.36
CA THR A 246 15.22 -1.53 -7.85
C THR A 246 15.06 -1.61 -6.33
N VAL A 247 15.07 -2.83 -5.78
CA VAL A 247 15.15 -3.02 -4.33
C VAL A 247 16.44 -2.47 -3.77
N GLU A 248 17.55 -2.66 -4.47
CA GLU A 248 18.87 -2.16 -4.05
C GLU A 248 18.85 -0.63 -3.91
N ASP A 249 18.32 0.09 -4.91
CA ASP A 249 18.16 1.55 -4.85
C ASP A 249 17.33 1.98 -3.64
N LEU A 250 16.25 1.23 -3.37
CA LEU A 250 15.34 1.52 -2.27
C LEU A 250 16.04 1.33 -0.92
N LEU A 251 16.72 0.20 -0.70
CA LEU A 251 17.41 -0.07 0.57
C LEU A 251 18.55 0.92 0.81
N ALA A 252 19.27 1.33 -0.24
CA ALA A 252 20.32 2.33 -0.15
C ALA A 252 19.79 3.74 0.18
N SER A 253 18.57 4.08 -0.25
CA SER A 253 18.04 5.46 -0.19
C SER A 253 16.84 5.65 0.73
N ALA A 254 16.32 4.57 1.35
CA ALA A 254 15.05 4.57 2.09
C ALA A 254 14.98 5.66 3.17
N CYS A 255 16.02 5.79 3.99
CA CYS A 255 16.09 6.77 5.06
C CYS A 255 16.06 8.22 4.53
N ASP A 256 16.73 8.49 3.41
CA ASP A 256 16.80 9.82 2.81
C ASP A 256 15.48 10.22 2.15
N VAL A 257 14.80 9.27 1.49
CA VAL A 257 13.48 9.48 0.87
C VAL A 257 12.46 9.89 1.91
N ILE A 258 12.41 9.15 3.03
CA ILE A 258 11.48 9.42 4.12
C ILE A 258 11.82 10.76 4.80
N GLY A 259 13.10 11.00 5.08
CA GLY A 259 13.58 12.22 5.73
C GLY A 259 13.27 13.49 4.92
N LYS A 260 13.56 13.51 3.61
CA LYS A 260 13.25 14.69 2.78
C LYS A 260 11.77 14.83 2.46
N ALA A 261 11.01 13.73 2.35
CA ALA A 261 9.56 13.82 2.15
C ALA A 261 8.87 14.52 3.32
N LEU A 262 9.34 14.32 4.56
CA LEU A 262 8.90 15.04 5.75
C LEU A 262 9.34 16.51 5.75
N ALA A 263 10.56 16.83 5.29
CA ALA A 263 11.11 18.19 5.31
C ALA A 263 10.38 19.20 4.42
N VAL A 264 9.60 18.74 3.42
CA VAL A 264 8.83 19.60 2.52
C VAL A 264 7.54 20.12 3.18
N ILE A 265 7.02 19.45 4.22
CA ILE A 265 5.85 19.92 4.96
C ILE A 265 6.30 20.77 6.14
N ARG A 266 6.24 22.10 5.98
CA ARG A 266 6.47 23.03 7.08
C ARG A 266 5.16 23.28 7.83
N ARG A 267 5.11 22.94 9.11
CA ARG A 267 4.07 23.46 10.02
C ARG A 267 4.38 24.92 10.30
N THR A 268 3.51 25.83 9.88
CA THR A 268 3.58 27.22 10.36
C THR A 268 3.07 27.24 11.80
N GLY A 269 3.96 27.55 12.75
CA GLY A 269 3.62 27.68 14.16
C GLY A 269 2.89 28.98 14.45
N ARG A 270 1.74 28.89 15.12
CA ARG A 270 1.53 29.40 16.49
C ARG A 270 0.64 28.39 17.22
#